data_AF-A0A497S715-F1
#
_entry.id   AF-A0A497S715-F1
#
_cell.length_a   1.000
_cell.length_b   1.000
_cell.length_c   1.000
_cell.angle_alpha   90.00
_cell.angle_beta   90.00
_cell.angle_gamma   90.00
#
_symmetry.space_group_name_H-M   'P 1'
#
loop_
_entity.id
_entity.type
_entity.pdbx_description
1 polymer ?
#
loop_
_entity_poly.entity_id
_entity_poly.type
_entity_poly.pdbx_seq_one_letter_code
_entity_poly.pdbx_strand_id
1 'polypeptide(L)'
;MHRKAQIWSTDFTASIVVFLSVVAVFIFAWGYISTEMQNSVVILNAERDALALSDSLIRISGEPDDWDAGNVEVIGLADEEHVLNSTKLVRFASIGYGKAKALMGIGDYGFHFSVLTPNGTSVFSTGLYPQNASVVVPVDRYVLYENRPARARLILWV
;
A
#
# COMPACT_ATOMS: atom_id res chain seq x y z
N MET A 1 -10.13 -1.59 69.66
CA MET A 1 -10.60 -2.13 68.36
C MET A 1 -10.25 -1.24 67.15
N HIS A 2 -10.04 0.07 67.29
CA HIS A 2 -9.80 0.98 66.15
C HIS A 2 -8.52 0.75 65.32
N ARG A 3 -7.43 0.28 65.96
CA ARG A 3 -6.13 0.09 65.28
C ARG A 3 -6.13 -1.04 64.25
N LYS A 4 -6.97 -2.07 64.44
CA LYS A 4 -7.08 -3.22 63.50
C LYS A 4 -7.87 -2.84 62.23
N ALA A 5 -8.90 -2.00 62.37
CA ALA A 5 -9.69 -1.52 61.24
C ALA A 5 -8.88 -0.58 60.32
N GLN A 6 -8.02 0.26 60.91
CA GLN A 6 -7.16 1.17 60.14
C GLN A 6 -6.14 0.42 59.27
N ILE A 7 -5.49 -0.63 59.79
CA ILE A 7 -4.52 -1.45 59.04
C ILE A 7 -5.19 -2.12 57.83
N TRP A 8 -6.43 -2.60 57.99
CA TRP A 8 -7.18 -3.22 56.89
C TRP A 8 -7.53 -2.21 55.79
N SER A 9 -7.96 -0.99 56.16
CA SER A 9 -8.26 0.06 55.18
C SER A 9 -7.01 0.53 54.41
N THR A 10 -5.85 0.60 55.05
CA THR A 10 -4.59 0.99 54.38
C THR A 10 -4.09 -0.08 53.42
N ASP A 11 -4.21 -1.35 53.80
CA ASP A 11 -3.82 -2.49 52.95
C ASP A 11 -4.73 -2.60 51.71
N PHE A 12 -6.04 -2.43 51.91
CA PHE A 12 -7.01 -2.39 50.82
C PHE A 12 -6.76 -1.21 49.87
N THR A 13 -6.48 -0.01 50.42
CA THR A 13 -6.17 1.17 49.61
C THR A 13 -4.88 0.97 48.81
N ALA A 14 -3.82 0.45 49.42
CA ALA A 14 -2.57 0.16 48.74
C ALA A 14 -2.77 -0.85 47.60
N SER A 15 -3.55 -1.91 47.85
CA SER A 15 -3.89 -2.93 46.85
C SER A 15 -4.67 -2.34 45.67
N ILE A 16 -5.63 -1.45 45.93
CA ILE A 16 -6.35 -0.74 44.86
C ILE A 16 -5.42 0.14 44.04
N VAL A 17 -4.51 0.88 44.68
CA VAL A 17 -3.55 1.74 43.95
C VAL A 17 -2.66 0.91 43.03
N VAL A 18 -2.13 -0.21 43.53
CA VAL A 18 -1.33 -1.14 42.72
C VAL A 18 -2.17 -1.72 41.58
N PHE A 19 -3.38 -2.19 41.88
CA PHE A 19 -4.28 -2.74 40.88
C PHE A 19 -4.61 -1.73 39.77
N LEU A 20 -4.99 -0.51 40.13
CA LEU A 20 -5.28 0.56 39.17
C LEU A 20 -4.05 0.93 38.35
N SER A 21 -2.86 0.91 38.95
CA SER A 21 -1.60 1.14 38.23
C SER A 21 -1.36 0.06 37.17
N VAL A 22 -1.55 -1.22 37.51
CA VAL A 22 -1.43 -2.34 36.57
C VAL A 22 -2.47 -2.24 35.46
N VAL A 23 -3.73 -1.94 35.79
CA VAL A 23 -4.81 -1.77 34.81
C VAL A 23 -4.50 -0.60 33.86
N ALA A 24 -3.99 0.53 34.36
CA ALA A 24 -3.59 1.65 33.52
C ALA A 24 -2.50 1.23 32.53
N VAL A 25 -1.43 0.58 32.99
CA VAL A 25 -0.36 0.06 32.12
C VAL A 25 -0.93 -0.90 31.07
N PHE A 26 -1.83 -1.79 31.47
CA PHE A 26 -2.47 -2.73 30.56
C PHE A 26 -3.28 -2.02 29.47
N ILE A 27 -4.08 -1.01 29.81
CA ILE A 27 -4.88 -0.25 28.84
C ILE A 27 -3.97 0.46 27.82
N PHE A 28 -2.89 1.10 28.27
CA PHE A 28 -1.94 1.76 27.37
C PHE A 28 -1.21 0.77 26.46
N ALA A 29 -0.74 -0.36 27.02
CA ALA A 29 -0.07 -1.40 26.25
C ALA A 29 -1.02 -2.01 25.20
N TRP A 30 -2.27 -2.27 25.58
CA TRP A 30 -3.28 -2.80 24.67
C TRP A 30 -3.58 -1.83 23.52
N GLY A 31 -3.75 -0.53 23.83
CA GLY A 31 -3.96 0.50 22.81
C GLY A 31 -2.81 0.57 21.82
N TYR A 32 -1.57 0.59 22.31
CA TYR A 32 -0.37 0.59 21.46
C TYR A 32 -0.30 -0.65 20.54
N ILE A 33 -0.46 -1.85 21.11
CA ILE A 33 -0.42 -3.10 20.35
C ILE A 33 -1.54 -3.13 19.29
N SER A 34 -2.75 -2.68 19.65
CA SER A 34 -3.88 -2.68 18.72
C SER A 34 -3.63 -1.76 17.52
N THR A 35 -3.09 -0.56 17.75
CA THR A 35 -2.72 0.38 16.67
C THR A 35 -1.60 -0.20 15.80
N GLU A 36 -0.57 -0.77 16.41
CA GLU A 36 0.55 -1.36 15.66
C GLU A 36 0.12 -2.56 14.80
N MET A 37 -0.78 -3.41 15.33
CA MET A 37 -1.36 -4.51 14.58
C MET A 37 -2.19 -4.01 13.39
N GLN A 38 -2.98 -2.96 13.56
CA GLN A 38 -3.75 -2.38 12.45
C GLN A 38 -2.84 -1.84 11.35
N ASN A 39 -1.77 -1.10 11.71
CA ASN A 39 -0.79 -0.60 10.75
C ASN A 39 -0.11 -1.75 9.99
N SER A 40 0.27 -2.81 10.70
CA SER A 40 0.88 -4.00 10.10
C SER A 40 -0.04 -4.66 9.07
N VAL A 41 -1.34 -4.79 9.37
CA VAL A 41 -2.32 -5.35 8.44
C VAL A 41 -2.49 -4.46 7.20
N VAL A 42 -2.54 -3.13 7.36
CA VAL A 42 -2.62 -2.19 6.23
C VAL A 42 -1.40 -2.32 5.31
N ILE A 43 -0.18 -2.36 5.88
CA ILE A 43 1.06 -2.51 5.12
C ILE A 43 1.07 -3.84 4.34
N LEU A 44 0.75 -4.95 5.00
CA LEU A 44 0.76 -6.28 4.37
C LEU A 44 -0.27 -6.38 3.23
N ASN A 45 -1.46 -5.80 3.40
CA ASN A 45 -2.46 -5.75 2.33
C ASN A 45 -1.98 -4.90 1.16
N ALA A 46 -1.44 -3.71 1.42
CA ALA A 46 -0.90 -2.83 0.39
C ALA A 46 0.26 -3.48 -0.38
N GLU A 47 1.15 -4.21 0.31
CA GLU A 47 2.22 -5.02 -0.30
C GLU A 47 1.68 -6.11 -1.22
N ARG A 48 0.73 -6.91 -0.72
CA ARG A 48 0.12 -7.98 -1.52
C ARG A 48 -0.56 -7.43 -2.76
N ASP A 49 -1.33 -6.35 -2.61
CA ASP A 49 -2.09 -5.75 -3.70
C ASP A 49 -1.15 -5.05 -4.71
N ALA A 50 -0.10 -4.37 -4.24
CA ALA A 50 0.94 -3.80 -5.10
C ALA A 50 1.70 -4.87 -5.89
N LEU A 51 2.03 -6.00 -5.25
CA LEU A 51 2.68 -7.13 -5.91
C LEU A 51 1.78 -7.72 -7.00
N ALA A 52 0.53 -8.05 -6.66
CA ALA A 52 -0.43 -8.64 -7.60
C ALA A 52 -0.72 -7.69 -8.79
N LEU A 53 -0.92 -6.40 -8.52
CA LEU A 53 -1.14 -5.40 -9.56
C LEU A 53 0.10 -5.21 -10.43
N SER A 54 1.30 -5.14 -9.82
CA SER A 54 2.54 -5.02 -10.59
C SER A 54 2.75 -6.22 -11.52
N ASP A 55 2.42 -7.44 -11.08
CA ASP A 55 2.49 -8.63 -11.91
C ASP A 55 1.48 -8.56 -13.06
N SER A 56 0.22 -8.20 -12.77
CA SER A 56 -0.80 -8.04 -13.83
C SER A 56 -0.34 -7.03 -14.89
N LEU A 57 0.05 -5.82 -14.47
CA LEU A 57 0.44 -4.75 -15.39
C LEU A 57 1.56 -5.14 -16.35
N ILE A 58 2.53 -5.95 -15.92
CA ILE A 58 3.71 -6.30 -16.74
C ILE A 58 3.59 -7.64 -17.46
N ARG A 59 2.64 -8.50 -17.09
CA ARG A 59 2.53 -9.87 -17.63
C ARG A 59 1.50 -9.98 -18.74
N ILE A 60 0.46 -9.14 -18.73
CA ILE A 60 -0.67 -9.24 -19.67
C ILE A 60 -0.82 -8.02 -20.57
N SER A 61 -1.48 -8.25 -21.71
CA SER A 61 -1.92 -7.24 -22.67
C SER A 61 -3.05 -6.35 -22.15
N GLY A 62 -3.85 -6.88 -21.22
CA GLY A 62 -5.10 -6.26 -20.80
C GLY A 62 -6.26 -6.69 -21.68
N GLU A 63 -7.47 -6.32 -21.28
CA GLU A 63 -8.71 -6.71 -21.96
C GLU A 63 -9.59 -5.47 -22.25
N PRO A 64 -10.10 -5.33 -23.49
CA PRO A 64 -9.76 -6.13 -24.68
C PRO A 64 -8.30 -5.91 -25.15
N ASP A 65 -7.74 -6.78 -26.01
CA ASP A 65 -6.32 -6.70 -26.41
C ASP A 65 -5.88 -5.33 -26.96
N ASP A 66 -6.79 -4.64 -27.66
CA ASP A 66 -6.61 -3.33 -28.28
C ASP A 66 -7.15 -2.17 -27.43
N TRP A 67 -7.38 -2.39 -26.14
CA TRP A 67 -8.03 -1.44 -25.23
C TRP A 67 -7.48 -0.01 -25.30
N ASP A 68 -8.38 0.95 -25.10
CA ASP A 68 -8.11 2.37 -24.95
C ASP A 68 -8.84 2.96 -23.73
N ALA A 69 -8.75 4.27 -23.54
CA ALA A 69 -9.39 4.93 -22.40
C ALA A 69 -10.92 4.83 -22.39
N GLY A 70 -11.55 4.49 -23.51
CA GLY A 70 -13.00 4.33 -23.67
C GLY A 70 -13.50 2.92 -23.35
N ASN A 71 -12.79 1.88 -23.78
CA ASN A 71 -13.27 0.48 -23.71
C ASN A 71 -12.51 -0.46 -22.77
N VAL A 72 -11.47 0.01 -22.07
CA VAL A 72 -10.67 -0.82 -21.16
C VAL A 72 -11.49 -1.43 -20.03
N GLU A 73 -11.35 -2.74 -19.83
CA GLU A 73 -11.92 -3.52 -18.73
C GLU A 73 -10.83 -3.99 -17.78
N VAL A 74 -9.72 -4.49 -18.32
CA VAL A 74 -8.53 -4.92 -17.55
C VAL A 74 -7.30 -4.21 -18.09
N ILE A 75 -6.56 -3.54 -17.21
CA ILE A 75 -5.33 -2.83 -17.60
C ILE A 75 -4.16 -3.83 -17.61
N GLY A 76 -3.55 -3.98 -18.78
CA GLY A 76 -2.26 -4.63 -18.97
C GLY A 76 -1.38 -3.78 -19.87
N LEU A 77 -0.09 -3.67 -19.55
CA LEU A 77 0.82 -2.74 -20.21
C LEU A 77 1.83 -3.44 -21.12
N ALA A 78 1.75 -4.76 -21.25
CA ALA A 78 2.77 -5.56 -21.91
C ALA A 78 2.22 -6.25 -23.16
N ASP A 79 3.01 -6.33 -24.23
CA ASP A 79 2.64 -7.16 -25.40
C ASP A 79 2.98 -8.63 -25.16
N GLU A 80 4.09 -8.86 -24.44
CA GLU A 80 4.56 -10.16 -23.99
C GLU A 80 4.97 -10.03 -22.52
N GLU A 81 5.12 -11.16 -21.82
CA GLU A 81 5.49 -11.13 -20.40
C GLU A 81 6.78 -10.32 -20.19
N HIS A 82 6.71 -9.27 -19.37
CA HIS A 82 7.79 -8.32 -19.09
C HIS A 82 8.21 -7.42 -20.26
N VAL A 83 7.49 -7.38 -21.39
CA VAL A 83 7.79 -6.50 -22.53
C VAL A 83 6.73 -5.40 -22.63
N LEU A 84 7.06 -4.21 -22.14
CA LEU A 84 6.13 -3.08 -22.09
C LEU A 84 5.87 -2.49 -23.48
N ASN A 85 4.59 -2.24 -23.76
CA ASN A 85 4.12 -1.58 -24.97
C ASN A 85 4.00 -0.07 -24.73
N SER A 86 4.71 0.72 -25.54
CA SER A 86 4.73 2.20 -25.44
C SER A 86 3.35 2.83 -25.67
N THR A 87 2.56 2.30 -26.60
CA THR A 87 1.20 2.78 -26.89
C THR A 87 0.28 2.56 -25.70
N LYS A 88 0.35 1.39 -25.06
CA LYS A 88 -0.44 1.06 -23.86
C LYS A 88 -0.06 1.92 -22.66
N LEU A 89 1.23 2.26 -22.49
CA LEU A 89 1.65 3.22 -21.48
C LEU A 89 1.01 4.60 -21.69
N VAL A 90 1.02 5.11 -22.93
CA VAL A 90 0.37 6.39 -23.24
C VAL A 90 -1.14 6.34 -23.01
N ARG A 91 -1.80 5.24 -23.40
CA ARG A 91 -3.24 5.03 -23.13
C ARG A 91 -3.53 4.94 -21.64
N PHE A 92 -2.66 4.28 -20.87
CA PHE A 92 -2.81 4.19 -19.42
C PHE A 92 -2.74 5.58 -18.76
N ALA A 93 -1.84 6.46 -19.23
CA ALA A 93 -1.79 7.84 -18.77
C ALA A 93 -3.05 8.65 -19.13
N SER A 94 -3.76 8.31 -20.20
CA SER A 94 -4.95 9.04 -20.65
C SER A 94 -6.28 8.57 -20.03
N ILE A 95 -6.32 7.41 -19.37
CA ILE A 95 -7.51 6.91 -18.66
C ILE A 95 -8.00 7.90 -17.58
N GLY A 96 -7.07 8.65 -16.99
CA GLY A 96 -7.33 9.52 -15.85
C GLY A 96 -7.28 8.77 -14.51
N TYR A 97 -6.85 9.48 -13.47
CA TYR A 97 -6.44 8.89 -12.20
C TYR A 97 -7.54 8.06 -11.50
N GLY A 98 -8.75 8.63 -11.35
CA GLY A 98 -9.85 7.97 -10.66
C GLY A 98 -10.35 6.72 -11.39
N LYS A 99 -10.46 6.78 -12.72
CA LYS A 99 -10.86 5.63 -13.54
C LYS A 99 -9.80 4.53 -13.51
N ALA A 100 -8.51 4.90 -13.60
CA ALA A 100 -7.41 3.95 -13.48
C ALA A 100 -7.43 3.24 -12.11
N LYS A 101 -7.64 3.97 -11.00
CA LYS A 101 -7.80 3.37 -9.67
C LYS A 101 -8.92 2.34 -9.62
N ALA A 102 -10.08 2.67 -10.19
CA ALA A 102 -11.24 1.79 -10.21
C ALA A 102 -10.96 0.51 -11.01
N LEU A 103 -10.37 0.63 -12.20
CA LEU A 103 -10.00 -0.50 -13.06
C LEU A 103 -8.93 -1.40 -12.43
N MET A 104 -7.98 -0.83 -11.70
CA MET A 104 -6.96 -1.60 -10.98
C MET A 104 -7.47 -2.22 -9.67
N GLY A 105 -8.70 -1.90 -9.24
CA GLY A 105 -9.30 -2.46 -8.03
C GLY A 105 -8.60 -2.05 -6.73
N ILE A 106 -7.85 -0.93 -6.72
CA ILE A 106 -7.01 -0.51 -5.58
C ILE A 106 -7.73 0.40 -4.58
N GLY A 107 -9.06 0.53 -4.69
CA GLY A 107 -9.90 1.22 -3.71
C GLY A 107 -9.40 2.63 -3.35
N ASP A 108 -9.14 2.84 -2.05
CA ASP A 108 -8.71 4.14 -1.52
C ASP A 108 -7.22 4.41 -1.73
N TYR A 109 -6.41 3.42 -2.10
CA TYR A 109 -4.97 3.62 -2.31
C TYR A 109 -4.68 4.65 -3.38
N GLY A 110 -3.70 5.52 -3.13
CA GLY A 110 -3.07 6.27 -4.20
C GLY A 110 -2.11 5.39 -5.00
N PHE A 111 -1.87 5.74 -6.27
CA PHE A 111 -0.88 5.04 -7.08
C PHE A 111 0.00 5.95 -7.93
N HIS A 112 1.25 5.52 -8.10
CA HIS A 112 2.24 6.12 -8.96
C HIS A 112 2.83 4.98 -9.76
N PHE A 113 2.82 5.08 -11.08
CA PHE A 113 3.51 4.13 -11.92
C PHE A 113 4.59 4.86 -12.71
N SER A 114 5.77 4.28 -12.80
CA SER A 114 6.87 4.84 -13.58
C SER A 114 7.73 3.76 -14.19
N VAL A 115 8.30 4.05 -15.35
CA VAL A 115 9.34 3.22 -15.96
C VAL A 115 10.64 3.99 -15.88
N LEU A 116 11.67 3.34 -15.33
CA LEU A 116 12.99 3.92 -15.11
C LEU A 116 14.03 3.17 -15.94
N THR A 117 14.98 3.90 -16.52
CA THR A 117 16.18 3.30 -17.12
C THR A 117 17.06 2.67 -16.02
N PRO A 118 18.05 1.83 -16.38
CA PRO A 118 19.01 1.29 -15.42
C PRO A 118 19.78 2.38 -14.65
N ASN A 119 19.91 3.57 -15.23
CA ASN A 119 20.55 4.73 -14.60
C ASN A 119 19.62 5.51 -13.66
N GLY A 120 18.36 5.08 -13.51
CA GLY A 120 17.37 5.71 -12.64
C GLY A 120 16.61 6.89 -13.26
N THR A 121 16.80 7.18 -14.54
CA THR A 121 16.04 8.23 -15.24
C THR A 121 14.63 7.73 -15.55
N SER A 122 13.60 8.46 -15.15
CA SER A 122 12.21 8.14 -15.53
C SER A 122 12.01 8.45 -17.02
N VAL A 123 11.56 7.45 -17.78
CA VAL A 123 11.18 7.58 -19.20
C VAL A 123 9.67 7.63 -19.39
N PHE A 124 8.93 7.19 -18.38
CA PHE A 124 7.47 7.28 -18.31
C PHE A 124 7.05 7.41 -16.86
N SER A 125 6.00 8.19 -16.60
CA SER A 125 5.35 8.32 -15.30
C SER A 125 3.87 8.67 -15.48
N THR A 126 3.04 8.10 -14.62
CA THR A 126 1.62 8.43 -14.49
C THR A 126 1.16 8.20 -13.06
N GLY A 127 0.00 8.77 -12.73
CA GLY A 127 -0.51 8.81 -11.37
C GLY A 127 0.00 10.02 -10.60
N LEU A 128 -0.25 10.01 -9.29
CA LEU A 128 0.24 11.04 -8.37
C LEU A 128 1.51 10.51 -7.69
N TYR A 129 2.30 11.35 -7.05
CA TYR A 129 3.39 10.87 -6.20
C TYR A 129 2.97 11.07 -4.72
N PRO A 130 3.27 10.14 -3.80
CA PRO A 130 2.90 10.31 -2.40
C PRO A 130 3.54 11.56 -1.80
N GLN A 131 2.73 12.43 -1.18
CA GLN A 131 3.21 13.64 -0.50
C GLN A 131 3.11 13.54 1.03
N ASN A 132 1.96 13.07 1.54
CA ASN A 132 1.68 12.96 2.99
C ASN A 132 1.08 11.59 3.30
N ALA A 133 1.71 10.53 2.81
CA ALA A 133 1.23 9.17 2.98
C ALA A 133 1.68 8.57 4.32
N SER A 134 0.77 7.85 4.97
CA SER A 134 1.03 7.08 6.19
C SER A 134 1.80 5.80 5.90
N VAL A 135 1.52 5.17 4.76
CA VAL A 135 2.12 3.93 4.28
C VAL A 135 2.48 4.11 2.81
N VAL A 136 3.71 3.76 2.43
CA VAL A 136 4.19 3.80 1.04
C VAL A 136 4.82 2.47 0.70
N VAL A 137 4.29 1.81 -0.33
CA VAL A 137 4.71 0.49 -0.77
C VAL A 137 5.20 0.58 -2.22
N PRO A 138 6.52 0.67 -2.44
CA PRO A 138 7.11 0.59 -3.76
C PRO A 138 7.36 -0.88 -4.16
N VAL A 139 6.95 -1.24 -5.38
CA VAL A 139 7.25 -2.52 -6.02
C VAL A 139 7.97 -2.26 -7.33
N ASP A 140 9.16 -2.84 -7.44
CA ASP A 140 10.03 -2.76 -8.62
C ASP A 140 10.03 -4.08 -9.38
N ARG A 141 9.85 -4.01 -10.71
CA ARG A 141 9.88 -5.15 -11.62
C ARG A 141 10.82 -4.86 -12.79
N TYR A 142 11.65 -5.83 -13.15
CA TYR A 142 12.50 -5.73 -14.33
C TYR A 142 11.69 -6.03 -15.58
N VAL A 143 11.81 -5.16 -16.58
CA VAL A 143 11.04 -5.23 -17.83
C VAL A 143 11.92 -4.84 -19.02
N LEU A 144 11.48 -5.17 -20.22
CA LEU A 144 11.97 -4.60 -21.46
C LEU A 144 11.04 -3.46 -21.88
N TYR A 145 11.61 -2.31 -22.17
CA TYR A 145 10.91 -1.17 -22.75
C TYR A 145 11.69 -0.70 -23.98
N GLU A 146 11.04 -0.62 -25.14
CA GLU A 146 11.70 -0.36 -26.43
C GLU A 146 12.90 -1.28 -26.69
N ASN A 147 12.76 -2.56 -26.34
CA ASN A 147 13.81 -3.59 -26.46
C ASN A 147 15.08 -3.30 -25.63
N ARG A 148 14.97 -2.49 -24.57
CA ARG A 148 16.06 -2.20 -23.63
C ARG A 148 15.65 -2.55 -22.20
N PRO A 149 16.58 -3.05 -21.35
CA PRO A 149 16.29 -3.29 -19.94
C PRO A 149 15.85 -2.00 -19.24
N ALA A 150 14.76 -2.08 -18.49
CA ALA A 150 14.20 -1.02 -17.67
C ALA A 150 13.62 -1.59 -16.38
N ARG A 151 13.20 -0.70 -15.48
CA ARG A 151 12.53 -1.04 -14.22
C ARG A 151 11.17 -0.37 -14.18
N ALA A 152 10.11 -1.17 -14.17
CA ALA A 152 8.76 -0.70 -13.88
C ALA A 152 8.58 -0.61 -12.36
N ARG A 153 8.22 0.57 -11.88
CA ARG A 153 7.97 0.86 -10.47
C ARG A 153 6.52 1.25 -10.28
N LEU A 154 5.80 0.45 -9.51
CA LEU A 154 4.48 0.78 -8.99
C LEU A 154 4.64 1.18 -7.53
N ILE A 155 4.05 2.29 -7.12
CA ILE A 155 3.96 2.70 -5.72
C ILE A 155 2.48 2.74 -5.38
N LEU A 156 2.07 2.02 -4.34
CA LEU A 156 0.77 2.22 -3.69
C LEU A 156 0.97 2.92 -2.36
N TRP A 157 0.01 3.77 -1.97
CA TRP A 157 0.05 4.42 -0.65
C TRP A 157 -1.34 4.71 -0.09
N VAL A 158 -1.37 4.93 1.22
CA VAL A 158 -2.54 5.41 1.99
C VAL A 158 -2.23 6.77 2.58
#